data_AF-A0A8H6T3K3-F1
#
_entry.id   AF-A0A8H6T3K3-F1
#
_cell.length_a   1.000
_cell.length_b   1.000
_cell.length_c   1.000
_cell.angle_alpha   90.00
_cell.angle_beta   90.00
_cell.angle_gamma   90.00
#
_symmetry.space_group_name_H-M   'P 1'
#
loop_
_entity.id
_entity.type
_entity.pdbx_description
1 polymer ?
#
loop_
_entity_poly.entity_id
_entity_poly.type
_entity_poly.pdbx_seq_one_letter_code
_entity_poly.pdbx_strand_id
1 'polypeptide(L)'
;MFPKFARVGHAGHVNRCLSGLPASQLEADASRTAVGFYCIGSLELLDALNSKTTETDRENWRGWIWEQHTNGRNGAGFRPGPFTTPASATPQPYGAYNGPHIVMTYTALLTLAILRDDFTKLDRAGLISFVRSCQKDDGSFSIVPGYGESDLRTLYCAFCISDMLGDWSAIDVERALRYIETCRTYEGGYGQNPYCEASGGPTYIALASLHIAPRPPGSSRRLTPSQRAKSIHWLIHNQDASGGFCGRTGKAADACYSFWCGAALKILGADDLVDAEAHARFIASCQFKFGGIAKMPASDPDPYHTYLAIAALSLYPPTIPDADSEPAPTVKSWEFGRLDALLNATEETVAWIRTHVPIES
;
A
#
# COMPACT_ATOMS: atom_id res chain seq x y z
N MET A 1 -20.13 24.33 -7.36
CA MET A 1 -18.69 24.49 -7.64
C MET A 1 -17.94 23.33 -6.98
N PHE A 2 -17.01 22.69 -7.69
CA PHE A 2 -16.20 21.60 -7.13
C PHE A 2 -15.18 22.18 -6.13
N PRO A 3 -15.00 21.60 -4.94
CA PRO A 3 -14.05 22.12 -3.96
C PRO A 3 -12.61 22.06 -4.48
N LYS A 4 -11.76 23.00 -4.06
CA LYS A 4 -10.33 22.98 -4.37
C LYS A 4 -9.65 21.84 -3.62
N PHE A 5 -8.73 21.12 -4.28
CA PHE A 5 -7.88 20.15 -3.63
C PHE A 5 -6.64 20.83 -3.02
N ALA A 6 -6.41 20.67 -1.72
CA ALA A 6 -5.45 21.45 -0.95
C ALA A 6 -4.02 20.88 -1.01
N ARG A 7 -3.49 20.62 -2.21
CA ARG A 7 -2.18 19.97 -2.46
C ARG A 7 -1.05 20.46 -1.56
N VAL A 8 -0.86 21.78 -1.47
CA VAL A 8 0.21 22.40 -0.65
C VAL A 8 0.01 22.11 0.84
N GLY A 9 -1.24 22.13 1.31
CA GLY A 9 -1.57 21.77 2.68
C GLY A 9 -1.26 20.31 2.97
N HIS A 10 -1.67 19.39 2.08
CA HIS A 10 -1.40 17.96 2.22
C HIS A 10 0.10 17.65 2.24
N ALA A 11 0.88 18.24 1.32
CA ALA A 11 2.34 18.14 1.32
C ALA A 11 2.96 18.67 2.62
N GLY A 12 2.46 19.80 3.13
CA GLY A 12 2.89 20.35 4.42
C GLY A 12 2.55 19.44 5.61
N HIS A 13 1.42 18.75 5.60
CA HIS A 13 1.03 17.79 6.64
C HIS A 13 2.00 16.59 6.68
N VAL A 14 2.23 15.94 5.55
CA VAL A 14 3.11 14.76 5.50
C VAL A 14 4.58 15.10 5.78
N ASN A 15 5.05 16.28 5.37
CA ASN A 15 6.39 16.76 5.75
C ASN A 15 6.52 16.94 7.28
N ARG A 16 5.50 17.48 7.95
CA ARG A 16 5.50 17.57 9.43
C ARG A 16 5.56 16.17 10.06
N CYS A 17 4.78 15.22 9.55
CA CYS A 17 4.79 13.84 10.04
C CYS A 17 6.14 13.13 9.84
N LEU A 18 6.89 13.45 8.77
CA LEU A 18 8.26 12.96 8.57
C LEU A 18 9.25 13.55 9.59
N SER A 19 9.05 14.79 10.03
CA SER A 19 9.86 15.40 11.08
C SER A 19 9.54 14.83 12.47
N GLY A 20 8.29 14.40 12.70
CA GLY A 20 7.88 13.76 13.94
C GLY A 20 6.38 13.61 14.06
N LEU A 21 5.95 12.63 14.85
CA LEU A 21 4.55 12.43 15.21
C LEU A 21 4.29 12.93 16.63
N PRO A 22 3.07 13.41 16.93
CA PRO A 22 2.70 13.78 18.29
C PRO A 22 2.62 12.55 19.20
N ALA A 23 2.71 12.76 20.51
CA ALA A 23 2.65 11.68 21.51
C ALA A 23 1.36 10.85 21.45
N SER A 24 0.27 11.41 20.94
CA SER A 24 -0.99 10.69 20.70
C SER A 24 -0.88 9.58 19.64
N GLN A 25 0.20 9.57 18.86
CA GLN A 25 0.49 8.59 17.81
C GLN A 25 1.58 7.60 18.25
N LEU A 26 1.74 7.38 19.55
CA LEU A 26 2.73 6.44 20.09
C LEU A 26 2.58 5.03 19.51
N GLU A 27 1.36 4.59 19.22
CA GLU A 27 1.09 3.29 18.60
C GLU A 27 1.75 3.14 17.22
N ALA A 28 2.01 4.24 16.51
CA ALA A 28 2.68 4.21 15.21
C ALA A 28 4.18 3.91 15.30
N ASP A 29 4.79 3.94 16.50
CA ASP A 29 6.23 3.67 16.68
C ASP A 29 6.63 2.26 16.20
N ALA A 30 5.72 1.29 16.35
CA ALA A 30 5.88 -0.07 15.84
C ALA A 30 5.70 -0.20 14.30
N SER A 31 5.56 0.92 13.58
CA SER A 31 5.29 0.95 12.13
C SER A 31 5.90 2.16 11.42
N ARG A 32 6.96 2.77 11.97
CA ARG A 32 7.56 4.00 11.44
C ARG A 32 7.99 3.90 9.99
N THR A 33 8.52 2.75 9.57
CA THR A 33 8.86 2.49 8.16
C THR A 33 7.63 2.64 7.25
N ALA A 34 6.46 2.15 7.66
CA ALA A 34 5.21 2.31 6.92
C ALA A 34 4.70 3.76 6.94
N VAL A 35 4.83 4.47 8.06
CA VAL A 35 4.52 5.92 8.11
C VAL A 35 5.38 6.71 7.12
N GLY A 36 6.68 6.40 7.05
CA GLY A 36 7.60 6.98 6.08
C GLY A 36 7.12 6.78 4.65
N PHE A 37 6.72 5.55 4.31
CA PHE A 37 6.12 5.23 3.01
C PHE A 37 4.89 6.10 2.71
N TYR A 38 3.91 6.18 3.63
CA TYR A 38 2.70 6.97 3.40
C TYR A 38 3.01 8.45 3.19
N CYS A 39 3.94 9.01 3.95
CA CYS A 39 4.32 10.41 3.80
C CYS A 39 5.07 10.68 2.49
N ILE A 40 6.10 9.89 2.19
CA ILE A 40 6.95 10.06 0.99
C ILE A 40 6.15 9.74 -0.28
N GLY A 41 5.32 8.70 -0.26
CA GLY A 41 4.40 8.37 -1.35
C GLY A 41 3.35 9.46 -1.58
N SER A 42 2.86 10.12 -0.53
CA SER A 42 1.97 11.28 -0.69
C SER A 42 2.69 12.44 -1.37
N LEU A 43 3.96 12.69 -1.03
CA LEU A 43 4.75 13.73 -1.70
C LEU A 43 4.96 13.42 -3.18
N GLU A 44 5.21 12.15 -3.54
CA GLU A 44 5.33 11.74 -4.95
C GLU A 44 4.02 11.97 -5.71
N LEU A 45 2.89 11.46 -5.20
CA LEU A 45 1.59 11.57 -5.88
C LEU A 45 1.09 13.02 -6.01
N LEU A 46 1.53 13.91 -5.13
CA LEU A 46 1.22 15.33 -5.18
C LEU A 46 2.12 16.14 -6.12
N ASP A 47 3.15 15.52 -6.71
CA ASP A 47 4.26 16.19 -7.41
C ASP A 47 5.00 17.21 -6.50
N ALA A 48 5.10 16.84 -5.22
CA ALA A 48 5.67 17.66 -4.15
C ALA A 48 7.03 17.18 -3.66
N LEU A 49 7.46 15.95 -4.03
CA LEU A 49 8.71 15.37 -3.53
C LEU A 49 9.91 16.25 -3.85
N ASN A 50 10.11 16.61 -5.12
CA ASN A 50 11.26 17.46 -5.50
C ASN A 50 11.04 18.95 -5.24
N SER A 51 9.78 19.42 -5.23
CA SER A 51 9.45 20.83 -5.11
C SER A 51 9.31 21.32 -3.66
N LYS A 52 9.12 20.42 -2.70
CA LYS A 52 8.93 20.73 -1.27
C LYS A 52 9.97 20.10 -0.34
N THR A 53 11.00 19.44 -0.89
CA THR A 53 12.08 18.81 -0.11
C THR A 53 13.41 19.05 -0.81
N THR A 54 14.50 19.04 -0.03
CA THR A 54 15.86 19.15 -0.56
C THR A 54 16.43 17.78 -0.91
N GLU A 55 17.52 17.74 -1.70
CA GLU A 55 18.23 16.49 -1.96
C GLU A 55 18.75 15.88 -0.64
N THR A 56 19.25 16.71 0.26
CA THR A 56 19.70 16.29 1.59
C THR A 56 18.58 15.64 2.41
N ASP A 57 17.35 16.15 2.35
CA ASP A 57 16.21 15.50 3.02
C ASP A 57 16.00 14.08 2.48
N ARG A 58 16.02 13.93 1.15
CA ARG A 58 15.81 12.64 0.47
C ARG A 58 16.95 11.65 0.76
N GLU A 59 18.19 12.11 0.75
CA GLU A 59 19.37 11.31 1.13
C GLU A 59 19.27 10.84 2.59
N ASN A 60 18.87 11.73 3.50
CA ASN A 60 18.68 11.38 4.92
C ASN A 60 17.57 10.35 5.10
N TRP A 61 16.44 10.49 4.41
CA TRP A 61 15.36 9.50 4.47
C TRP A 61 15.78 8.15 3.92
N ARG A 62 16.49 8.12 2.79
CA ARG A 62 17.06 6.90 2.22
C ARG A 62 18.03 6.23 3.21
N GLY A 63 18.93 7.01 3.81
CA GLY A 63 19.85 6.53 4.85
C GLY A 63 19.11 5.92 6.04
N TRP A 64 18.09 6.61 6.56
CA TRP A 64 17.29 6.12 7.68
C TRP A 64 16.54 4.82 7.38
N ILE A 65 16.01 4.66 6.15
CA ILE A 65 15.38 3.40 5.73
C ILE A 65 16.43 2.28 5.67
N TRP A 66 17.62 2.54 5.14
CA TRP A 66 18.72 1.56 5.14
C TRP A 66 19.20 1.19 6.54
N GLU A 67 19.14 2.08 7.53
CA GLU A 67 19.39 1.75 8.95
C GLU A 67 18.38 0.74 9.54
N GLN A 68 17.23 0.56 8.87
CA GLN A 68 16.23 -0.45 9.24
C GLN A 68 16.50 -1.81 8.60
N HIS A 69 17.42 -1.88 7.63
CA HIS A 69 17.83 -3.14 7.03
C HIS A 69 18.56 -4.00 8.07
N THR A 70 18.15 -5.26 8.17
CA THR A 70 18.69 -6.21 9.12
C THR A 70 18.88 -7.56 8.45
N ASN A 71 19.91 -8.30 8.84
CA ASN A 71 20.21 -9.63 8.34
C ASN A 71 20.48 -10.58 9.51
N GLY A 72 20.29 -11.87 9.28
CA GLY A 72 20.45 -12.88 10.32
C GLY A 72 20.11 -14.28 9.86
N ARG A 73 19.84 -15.18 10.82
CA ARG A 73 19.72 -16.62 10.57
C ARG A 73 18.70 -16.98 9.47
N ASN A 74 17.57 -16.27 9.42
CA ASN A 74 16.48 -16.59 8.50
C ASN A 74 16.45 -15.66 7.27
N GLY A 75 17.53 -14.91 6.99
CA GLY A 75 17.61 -14.01 5.84
C GLY A 75 17.74 -12.54 6.23
N ALA A 76 17.31 -11.65 5.35
CA ALA A 76 17.39 -10.20 5.50
C ALA A 76 16.09 -9.50 5.12
N GLY A 77 15.90 -8.28 5.60
CA GLY A 77 14.74 -7.45 5.32
C GLY A 77 14.77 -6.18 6.16
N PHE A 78 13.63 -5.50 6.29
CA PHE A 78 13.54 -4.25 7.04
C PHE A 78 12.68 -4.42 8.29
N ARG A 79 13.13 -3.82 9.39
CA ARG A 79 12.39 -3.75 10.66
C ARG A 79 11.48 -2.51 10.72
N PRO A 80 10.57 -2.43 11.71
CA PRO A 80 9.64 -1.30 11.79
C PRO A 80 10.24 0.03 12.26
N GLY A 81 11.38 0.00 12.96
CA GLY A 81 12.08 1.19 13.45
C GLY A 81 13.25 0.86 14.40
N PRO A 82 14.02 1.90 14.79
CA PRO A 82 15.28 1.74 15.51
C PRO A 82 15.14 1.37 16.99
N PHE A 83 13.94 1.49 17.59
CA PHE A 83 13.69 1.10 19.00
C PHE A 83 13.98 -0.39 19.25
N THR A 84 14.06 -1.18 18.20
CA THR A 84 14.45 -2.59 18.24
C THR A 84 15.97 -2.79 18.40
N THR A 85 16.82 -1.77 18.23
CA THR A 85 18.28 -1.85 18.50
C THR A 85 18.68 -0.92 19.64
N PRO A 86 19.50 -1.41 20.59
CA PRO A 86 20.27 -0.54 21.47
C PRO A 86 21.17 0.40 20.66
N ALA A 87 21.26 1.67 21.06
CA ALA A 87 22.06 2.71 20.37
C ALA A 87 23.57 2.43 20.31
N SER A 88 24.07 1.45 21.08
CA SER A 88 25.46 1.01 21.11
C SER A 88 25.72 -0.32 20.38
N ALA A 89 24.72 -0.86 19.68
CA ALA A 89 24.86 -2.15 19.02
C ALA A 89 25.78 -2.05 17.79
N THR A 90 26.84 -2.86 17.78
CA THR A 90 27.56 -3.19 16.55
C THR A 90 26.60 -3.88 15.56
N PRO A 91 26.85 -3.84 14.24
CA PRO A 91 26.09 -4.64 13.28
C PRO A 91 26.22 -6.11 13.65
N GLN A 92 25.20 -6.65 14.30
CA GLN A 92 25.09 -8.05 14.68
C GLN A 92 23.92 -8.65 13.92
N PRO A 93 23.96 -9.97 13.60
CA PRO A 93 22.78 -10.68 13.16
C PRO A 93 21.60 -10.38 14.07
N TYR A 94 20.39 -10.19 13.52
CA TYR A 94 19.24 -9.94 14.38
C TYR A 94 18.98 -11.10 15.35
N GLY A 95 18.58 -10.74 16.56
CA GLY A 95 17.97 -11.63 17.55
C GLY A 95 16.44 -11.62 17.48
N ALA A 96 15.80 -12.10 18.54
CA ALA A 96 14.35 -12.32 18.57
C ALA A 96 13.48 -11.06 18.45
N TYR A 97 14.01 -9.88 18.77
CA TYR A 97 13.23 -8.64 18.90
C TYR A 97 13.60 -7.54 17.90
N ASN A 98 14.54 -7.80 16.99
CA ASN A 98 15.04 -6.84 16.00
C ASN A 98 15.16 -7.43 14.59
N GLY A 99 14.37 -8.48 14.34
CA GLY A 99 14.29 -9.13 13.04
C GLY A 99 13.48 -8.35 12.01
N PRO A 100 13.56 -8.77 10.73
CA PRO A 100 12.82 -8.15 9.65
C PRO A 100 11.32 -8.43 9.79
N HIS A 101 10.51 -7.49 9.30
CA HIS A 101 9.06 -7.55 9.33
C HIS A 101 8.54 -7.47 7.90
N ILE A 102 7.64 -8.36 7.50
CA ILE A 102 7.28 -8.53 6.08
C ILE A 102 6.60 -7.29 5.49
N VAL A 103 5.65 -6.68 6.22
CA VAL A 103 5.01 -5.42 5.82
C VAL A 103 6.00 -4.27 5.73
N MET A 104 6.91 -4.16 6.70
CA MET A 104 7.92 -3.09 6.72
C MET A 104 8.92 -3.23 5.58
N THR A 105 9.28 -4.48 5.25
CA THR A 105 10.13 -4.81 4.10
C THR A 105 9.47 -4.37 2.79
N TYR A 106 8.19 -4.69 2.59
CA TYR A 106 7.42 -4.21 1.46
C TYR A 106 7.41 -2.67 1.37
N THR A 107 7.08 -1.97 2.46
CA THR A 107 7.02 -0.50 2.46
C THR A 107 8.40 0.14 2.30
N ALA A 108 9.47 -0.48 2.80
CA ALA A 108 10.84 0.02 2.65
C ALA A 108 11.30 -0.05 1.20
N LEU A 109 11.04 -1.17 0.50
CA LEU A 109 11.36 -1.30 -0.93
C LEU A 109 10.63 -0.25 -1.76
N LEU A 110 9.33 -0.03 -1.52
CA LEU A 110 8.59 1.04 -2.19
C LEU A 110 9.16 2.43 -1.86
N THR A 111 9.46 2.70 -0.59
CA THR A 111 10.01 4.01 -0.17
C THR A 111 11.36 4.29 -0.83
N LEU A 112 12.27 3.30 -0.83
CA LEU A 112 13.57 3.42 -1.49
C LEU A 112 13.41 3.65 -2.99
N ALA A 113 12.44 2.98 -3.64
CA ALA A 113 12.17 3.17 -5.05
C ALA A 113 11.60 4.57 -5.36
N ILE A 114 10.68 5.09 -4.54
CA ILE A 114 10.18 6.47 -4.65
C ILE A 114 11.36 7.46 -4.55
N LEU A 115 12.30 7.19 -3.66
CA LEU A 115 13.52 7.98 -3.48
C LEU A 115 14.60 7.71 -4.54
N ARG A 116 14.32 6.87 -5.56
CA ARG A 116 15.22 6.49 -6.65
C ARG A 116 16.54 5.87 -6.16
N ASP A 117 16.45 4.93 -5.23
CA ASP A 117 17.59 4.10 -4.80
C ASP A 117 18.00 3.09 -5.87
N ASP A 118 19.31 2.88 -6.04
CA ASP A 118 19.83 1.96 -7.05
C ASP A 118 19.80 0.49 -6.60
N PHE A 119 19.46 0.22 -5.33
CA PHE A 119 19.39 -1.10 -4.71
C PHE A 119 20.67 -1.93 -4.83
N THR A 120 21.83 -1.29 -5.04
CA THR A 120 23.14 -1.96 -5.11
C THR A 120 23.51 -2.66 -3.79
N LYS A 121 23.01 -2.14 -2.67
CA LYS A 121 23.23 -2.68 -1.31
C LYS A 121 22.22 -3.76 -0.90
N LEU A 122 21.22 -4.03 -1.74
CA LEU A 122 20.10 -4.91 -1.36
C LEU A 122 20.54 -6.37 -1.28
N ASP A 123 20.37 -6.98 -0.11
CA ASP A 123 20.58 -8.42 0.10
C ASP A 123 19.40 -9.22 -0.44
N ARG A 124 19.39 -9.44 -1.76
CA ARG A 124 18.34 -10.16 -2.49
C ARG A 124 18.22 -11.61 -2.02
N ALA A 125 19.34 -12.30 -1.82
CA ALA A 125 19.36 -13.67 -1.31
C ALA A 125 18.80 -13.76 0.11
N GLY A 126 19.14 -12.79 0.96
CA GLY A 126 18.56 -12.63 2.29
C GLY A 126 17.06 -12.42 2.25
N LEU A 127 16.54 -11.59 1.35
CA LEU A 127 15.09 -11.39 1.19
C LEU A 127 14.35 -12.68 0.78
N ILE A 128 14.90 -13.45 -0.16
CA ILE A 128 14.35 -14.75 -0.59
C ILE A 128 14.28 -15.71 0.61
N SER A 129 15.38 -15.81 1.38
CA SER A 129 15.40 -16.62 2.60
C SER A 129 14.37 -16.15 3.62
N PHE A 130 14.24 -14.83 3.79
CA PHE A 130 13.29 -14.24 4.72
C PHE A 130 11.85 -14.57 4.34
N VAL A 131 11.45 -14.32 3.10
CA VAL A 131 10.12 -14.65 2.58
C VAL A 131 9.80 -16.13 2.75
N ARG A 132 10.74 -17.02 2.41
CA ARG A 132 10.60 -18.48 2.61
C ARG A 132 10.34 -18.82 4.08
N SER A 133 11.06 -18.20 5.00
CA SER A 133 10.95 -18.45 6.44
C SER A 133 9.64 -17.97 7.07
N CYS A 134 8.91 -17.11 6.38
CA CYS A 134 7.60 -16.61 6.83
C CYS A 134 6.43 -17.48 6.36
N GLN A 135 6.60 -18.34 5.34
CA GLN A 135 5.50 -19.17 4.86
C GLN A 135 5.17 -20.28 5.88
N LYS A 136 3.89 -20.43 6.20
CA LYS A 136 3.35 -21.45 7.10
C LYS A 136 2.79 -22.65 6.35
N ASP A 137 2.54 -23.74 7.08
CA ASP A 137 2.01 -25.01 6.55
C ASP A 137 0.62 -24.89 5.90
N ASP A 138 -0.18 -23.89 6.29
CA ASP A 138 -1.49 -23.60 5.70
C ASP A 138 -1.41 -22.72 4.43
N GLY A 139 -0.21 -22.23 4.08
CA GLY A 139 0.03 -21.34 2.95
C GLY A 139 0.00 -19.85 3.27
N SER A 140 -0.41 -19.48 4.49
CA SER A 140 -0.31 -18.10 4.98
C SER A 140 1.15 -17.69 5.23
N PHE A 141 1.37 -16.40 5.49
CA PHE A 141 2.69 -15.88 5.84
C PHE A 141 2.65 -15.22 7.20
N SER A 142 3.64 -15.46 8.06
CA SER A 142 3.80 -14.75 9.32
C SER A 142 4.47 -13.38 9.14
N ILE A 143 4.31 -12.50 10.13
CA ILE A 143 4.95 -11.18 10.14
C ILE A 143 6.48 -11.26 10.17
N VAL A 144 7.01 -12.12 11.06
CA VAL A 144 8.43 -12.38 11.27
C VAL A 144 8.71 -13.86 11.01
N PRO A 145 9.98 -14.29 10.85
CA PRO A 145 10.32 -15.69 10.56
C PRO A 145 9.73 -16.67 11.57
N GLY A 146 8.92 -17.63 11.11
CA GLY A 146 8.42 -18.75 11.91
C GLY A 146 7.52 -18.43 13.10
N TYR A 147 7.12 -17.17 13.32
CA TYR A 147 6.27 -16.77 14.45
C TYR A 147 5.41 -15.55 14.13
N GLY A 148 4.31 -15.40 14.85
CA GLY A 148 3.44 -14.22 14.81
C GLY A 148 2.12 -14.46 14.10
N GLU A 149 1.31 -13.41 14.02
CA GLU A 149 0.07 -13.45 13.26
C GLU A 149 0.34 -13.65 11.77
N SER A 150 -0.62 -14.26 11.10
CA SER A 150 -0.58 -14.52 9.67
C SER A 150 -1.94 -14.27 9.10
N ASP A 151 -2.03 -13.51 8.02
CA ASP A 151 -3.28 -13.19 7.36
C ASP A 151 -3.04 -12.82 5.88
N LEU A 152 -4.07 -12.30 5.21
CA LEU A 152 -3.91 -11.90 3.80
C LEU A 152 -2.98 -10.69 3.60
N ARG A 153 -2.73 -9.83 4.60
CA ARG A 153 -1.81 -8.67 4.48
C ARG A 153 -0.39 -9.15 4.34
N THR A 154 0.02 -10.05 5.23
CA THR A 154 1.36 -10.63 5.20
C THR A 154 1.57 -11.46 3.93
N LEU A 155 0.55 -12.18 3.47
CA LEU A 155 0.60 -12.90 2.18
C LEU A 155 0.83 -11.96 1.01
N TYR A 156 0.04 -10.89 0.91
CA TYR A 156 0.19 -9.91 -0.16
C TYR A 156 1.58 -9.25 -0.15
N CYS A 157 2.08 -8.87 1.02
CA CYS A 157 3.44 -8.34 1.12
C CYS A 157 4.50 -9.37 0.66
N ALA A 158 4.35 -10.66 0.99
CA ALA A 158 5.24 -11.71 0.51
C ALA A 158 5.24 -11.83 -1.02
N PHE A 159 4.05 -11.74 -1.62
CA PHE A 159 3.86 -11.81 -3.07
C PHE A 159 4.47 -10.59 -3.76
N CYS A 160 4.23 -9.39 -3.23
CA CYS A 160 4.85 -8.17 -3.74
C CYS A 160 6.39 -8.24 -3.66
N ILE A 161 6.96 -8.66 -2.53
CA ILE A 161 8.43 -8.78 -2.40
C ILE A 161 8.98 -9.78 -3.45
N SER A 162 8.30 -10.91 -3.66
CA SER A 162 8.71 -11.92 -4.65
C SER A 162 8.59 -11.40 -6.09
N ASP A 163 7.53 -10.66 -6.40
CA ASP A 163 7.33 -10.00 -7.69
C ASP A 163 8.42 -8.95 -7.98
N MET A 164 8.71 -8.09 -6.99
CA MET A 164 9.77 -7.08 -7.10
C MET A 164 11.15 -7.70 -7.32
N LEU A 165 11.44 -8.83 -6.68
CA LEU A 165 12.68 -9.59 -6.86
C LEU A 165 12.74 -10.36 -8.18
N GLY A 166 11.60 -10.57 -8.84
CA GLY A 166 11.49 -11.46 -10.00
C GLY A 166 11.73 -12.93 -9.66
N ASP A 167 11.59 -13.33 -8.38
CA ASP A 167 11.88 -14.69 -7.91
C ASP A 167 10.76 -15.22 -7.00
N TRP A 168 10.15 -16.32 -7.44
CA TRP A 168 9.07 -17.02 -6.74
C TRP A 168 9.50 -18.38 -6.14
N SER A 169 10.78 -18.74 -6.25
CA SER A 169 11.35 -20.01 -5.78
C SER A 169 11.33 -20.17 -4.24
N ALA A 170 11.13 -19.08 -3.51
CA ALA A 170 10.95 -19.08 -2.06
C ALA A 170 9.57 -19.52 -1.61
N ILE A 171 8.55 -19.43 -2.47
CA ILE A 171 7.14 -19.56 -2.10
C ILE A 171 6.54 -20.83 -2.70
N ASP A 172 5.87 -21.63 -1.89
CA ASP A 172 4.87 -22.57 -2.39
C ASP A 172 3.62 -21.79 -2.81
N VAL A 173 3.62 -21.35 -4.07
CA VAL A 173 2.58 -20.47 -4.63
C VAL A 173 1.23 -21.15 -4.60
N GLU A 174 1.14 -22.42 -4.96
CA GLU A 174 -0.13 -23.14 -5.02
C GLU A 174 -0.74 -23.31 -3.61
N ARG A 175 0.09 -23.52 -2.57
CA ARG A 175 -0.40 -23.53 -1.18
C ARG A 175 -0.89 -22.15 -0.74
N ALA A 176 -0.17 -21.08 -1.07
CA ALA A 176 -0.60 -19.71 -0.76
C ALA A 176 -1.91 -19.34 -1.48
N LEU A 177 -2.09 -19.77 -2.73
CA LEU A 177 -3.33 -19.55 -3.48
C LEU A 177 -4.52 -20.29 -2.84
N ARG A 178 -4.31 -21.51 -2.32
CA ARG A 178 -5.34 -22.22 -1.55
C ARG A 178 -5.71 -21.46 -0.27
N TYR A 179 -4.75 -20.87 0.44
CA TYR A 179 -5.03 -20.03 1.59
C TYR A 179 -5.94 -18.84 1.21
N ILE A 180 -5.64 -18.13 0.12
CA ILE A 180 -6.51 -17.04 -0.39
C ILE A 180 -7.93 -17.52 -0.65
N GLU A 181 -8.08 -18.71 -1.25
CA GLU A 181 -9.40 -19.29 -1.53
C GLU A 181 -10.20 -19.55 -0.24
N THR A 182 -9.56 -19.99 0.84
CA THR A 182 -10.23 -20.20 2.14
C THR A 182 -10.69 -18.91 2.81
N CYS A 183 -10.13 -17.76 2.43
CA CYS A 183 -10.55 -16.45 2.93
C CYS A 183 -11.73 -15.84 2.17
N ARG A 184 -12.18 -16.43 1.06
CA ARG A 184 -13.32 -15.92 0.29
C ARG A 184 -14.62 -16.12 1.05
N THR A 185 -15.48 -15.11 1.07
CA THR A 185 -16.77 -15.16 1.78
C THR A 185 -17.94 -15.40 0.83
N TYR A 186 -19.12 -15.69 1.39
CA TYR A 186 -20.35 -15.84 0.62
C TYR A 186 -20.80 -14.54 -0.06
N GLU A 187 -20.39 -13.39 0.47
CA GLU A 187 -20.77 -12.05 0.00
C GLU A 187 -20.09 -11.70 -1.33
N GLY A 188 -18.94 -12.32 -1.63
CA GLY A 188 -18.14 -12.05 -2.82
C GLY A 188 -16.81 -11.34 -2.54
N GLY A 189 -16.66 -10.77 -1.34
CA GLY A 189 -15.38 -10.27 -0.83
C GLY A 189 -14.54 -11.36 -0.16
N TYR A 190 -13.46 -10.93 0.50
CA TYR A 190 -12.57 -11.78 1.29
C TYR A 190 -12.49 -11.25 2.72
N GLY A 191 -12.36 -12.16 3.68
CA GLY A 191 -12.06 -11.83 5.07
C GLY A 191 -10.56 -11.80 5.34
N GLN A 192 -10.15 -11.14 6.42
CA GLN A 192 -8.75 -11.04 6.84
C GLN A 192 -8.07 -12.42 6.95
N ASN A 193 -8.82 -13.36 7.52
CA ASN A 193 -8.48 -14.78 7.72
C ASN A 193 -9.65 -15.65 7.26
N PRO A 194 -9.46 -16.99 7.18
CA PRO A 194 -10.57 -17.91 6.92
C PRO A 194 -11.71 -17.69 7.92
N TYR A 195 -12.94 -17.74 7.40
CA TYR A 195 -14.18 -17.53 8.17
C TYR A 195 -14.41 -16.11 8.73
N CYS A 196 -13.57 -15.12 8.40
CA CYS A 196 -13.85 -13.72 8.73
C CYS A 196 -14.87 -13.08 7.77
N GLU A 197 -15.54 -12.02 8.27
CA GLU A 197 -16.43 -11.14 7.49
C GLU A 197 -15.69 -10.52 6.29
N ALA A 198 -16.40 -10.30 5.17
CA ALA A 198 -15.82 -9.66 3.99
C ALA A 198 -15.38 -8.23 4.32
N SER A 199 -14.18 -7.84 3.89
CA SER A 199 -13.68 -6.48 4.08
C SER A 199 -12.90 -5.98 2.86
N GLY A 200 -13.00 -4.68 2.57
CA GLY A 200 -12.45 -4.07 1.36
C GLY A 200 -10.93 -4.22 1.26
N GLY A 201 -10.22 -4.00 2.37
CA GLY A 201 -8.76 -4.19 2.45
C GLY A 201 -8.34 -5.63 2.13
N PRO A 202 -8.84 -6.64 2.87
CA PRO A 202 -8.65 -8.06 2.56
C PRO A 202 -9.04 -8.47 1.15
N THR A 203 -10.12 -7.90 0.62
CA THR A 203 -10.57 -8.15 -0.75
C THR A 203 -9.57 -7.65 -1.77
N TYR A 204 -9.05 -6.42 -1.60
CA TYR A 204 -8.00 -5.87 -2.44
C TYR A 204 -6.75 -6.75 -2.45
N ILE A 205 -6.18 -7.02 -1.27
CA ILE A 205 -4.91 -7.75 -1.16
C ILE A 205 -5.04 -9.20 -1.67
N ALA A 206 -6.21 -9.84 -1.51
CA ALA A 206 -6.48 -11.15 -2.12
C ALA A 206 -6.47 -11.07 -3.65
N LEU A 207 -7.21 -10.11 -4.23
CA LEU A 207 -7.33 -9.95 -5.68
C LEU A 207 -6.01 -9.51 -6.33
N ALA A 208 -5.26 -8.61 -5.69
CA ALA A 208 -3.92 -8.22 -6.11
C ALA A 208 -2.97 -9.43 -6.09
N SER A 209 -2.95 -10.20 -5.00
CA SER A 209 -2.14 -11.41 -4.89
C SER A 209 -2.48 -12.45 -5.98
N LEU A 210 -3.76 -12.65 -6.28
CA LEU A 210 -4.20 -13.53 -7.37
C LEU A 210 -3.74 -13.04 -8.76
N HIS A 211 -3.61 -11.73 -8.94
CA HIS A 211 -3.17 -11.13 -10.19
C HIS A 211 -1.65 -11.20 -10.36
N ILE A 212 -0.91 -10.92 -9.29
CA ILE A 212 0.56 -10.89 -9.23
C ILE A 212 1.17 -12.31 -9.33
N ALA A 213 0.49 -13.32 -8.76
CA ALA A 213 1.01 -14.68 -8.72
C ALA A 213 1.38 -15.22 -10.13
N PRO A 214 2.52 -15.93 -10.28
CA PRO A 214 2.93 -16.51 -11.54
C PRO A 214 1.86 -17.49 -12.02
N ARG A 215 1.67 -17.58 -13.35
CA ARG A 215 0.64 -18.43 -13.95
C ARG A 215 1.25 -19.69 -14.56
N PRO A 216 0.64 -20.88 -14.35
CA PRO A 216 1.00 -22.07 -15.11
C PRO A 216 0.76 -21.84 -16.61
N PRO A 217 1.60 -22.39 -17.49
CA PRO A 217 1.35 -22.38 -18.93
C PRO A 217 -0.05 -22.92 -19.24
N GLY A 218 -0.83 -22.18 -20.04
CA GLY A 218 -2.18 -22.57 -20.44
C GLY A 218 -3.31 -22.20 -19.46
N SER A 219 -3.00 -21.61 -18.30
CA SER A 219 -4.03 -21.08 -17.39
C SER A 219 -4.37 -19.63 -17.72
N SER A 220 -5.65 -19.34 -17.98
CA SER A 220 -6.10 -17.99 -18.38
C SER A 220 -6.69 -17.15 -17.24
N ARG A 221 -7.29 -17.76 -16.21
CA ARG A 221 -8.00 -17.05 -15.13
C ARG A 221 -7.83 -17.74 -13.77
N ARG A 222 -7.49 -16.97 -12.73
CA ARG A 222 -7.47 -17.43 -11.32
C ARG A 222 -8.85 -17.37 -10.65
N LEU A 223 -9.76 -16.57 -11.20
CA LEU A 223 -11.15 -16.50 -10.78
C LEU A 223 -12.06 -17.04 -11.86
N THR A 224 -13.05 -17.84 -11.47
CA THR A 224 -14.16 -18.18 -12.36
C THR A 224 -14.96 -16.91 -12.71
N PRO A 225 -15.67 -16.88 -13.86
CA PRO A 225 -16.55 -15.76 -14.19
C PRO A 225 -17.56 -15.42 -13.08
N SER A 226 -18.10 -16.46 -12.42
CA SER A 226 -19.06 -16.29 -11.31
C SER A 226 -18.40 -15.64 -10.08
N GLN A 227 -17.21 -16.09 -9.68
CA GLN A 227 -16.48 -15.49 -8.57
C GLN A 227 -16.14 -14.03 -8.86
N ARG A 228 -15.63 -13.72 -10.06
CA ARG A 228 -15.34 -12.34 -10.48
C ARG A 228 -16.60 -11.47 -10.40
N ALA A 229 -17.73 -11.94 -10.94
CA ALA A 229 -18.99 -11.19 -10.92
C ALA A 229 -19.48 -10.92 -9.49
N LYS A 230 -19.37 -11.90 -8.57
CA LYS A 230 -19.72 -11.70 -7.15
C LYS A 230 -18.82 -10.68 -6.47
N SER A 231 -17.50 -10.72 -6.71
CA SER A 231 -16.58 -9.74 -6.14
C SER A 231 -16.87 -8.33 -6.66
N ILE A 232 -17.13 -8.16 -7.96
CA ILE A 232 -17.54 -6.86 -8.53
C ILE A 232 -18.83 -6.39 -7.88
N HIS A 233 -19.85 -7.24 -7.82
CA HIS A 233 -21.14 -6.90 -7.22
C HIS A 233 -20.99 -6.42 -5.77
N TRP A 234 -20.22 -7.12 -4.95
CA TRP A 234 -19.99 -6.70 -3.56
C TRP A 234 -19.23 -5.38 -3.46
N LEU A 235 -18.17 -5.21 -4.27
CA LEU A 235 -17.35 -3.99 -4.26
C LEU A 235 -18.12 -2.74 -4.71
N ILE A 236 -18.97 -2.83 -5.74
CA ILE A 236 -19.77 -1.67 -6.18
C ILE A 236 -20.82 -1.28 -5.13
N HIS A 237 -21.37 -2.25 -4.40
CA HIS A 237 -22.32 -1.98 -3.30
C HIS A 237 -21.66 -1.35 -2.07
N ASN A 238 -20.33 -1.36 -2.01
CA ASN A 238 -19.59 -0.66 -0.97
C ASN A 238 -19.46 0.84 -1.25
N GLN A 239 -19.71 1.34 -2.47
CA GLN A 239 -19.81 2.79 -2.69
C GLN A 239 -21.17 3.26 -2.15
N ASP A 240 -21.18 3.96 -1.03
CA ASP A 240 -22.42 4.38 -0.37
C ASP A 240 -22.94 5.72 -0.91
N ALA A 241 -24.08 6.17 -0.37
CA ALA A 241 -24.73 7.41 -0.81
C ALA A 241 -23.90 8.69 -0.56
N SER A 242 -22.84 8.64 0.25
CA SER A 242 -21.91 9.75 0.41
C SER A 242 -20.94 9.90 -0.78
N GLY A 243 -20.85 8.88 -1.64
CA GLY A 243 -19.87 8.75 -2.71
C GLY A 243 -18.58 8.05 -2.27
N GLY A 244 -18.34 7.95 -0.95
CA GLY A 244 -17.23 7.20 -0.37
C GLY A 244 -17.49 5.70 -0.35
N PHE A 245 -16.42 4.93 -0.07
CA PHE A 245 -16.53 3.48 0.07
C PHE A 245 -16.58 3.06 1.53
N CYS A 246 -17.46 2.12 1.83
CA CYS A 246 -17.51 1.38 3.08
C CYS A 246 -16.57 0.19 3.01
N GLY A 247 -15.92 -0.15 4.12
CA GLY A 247 -15.08 -1.34 4.17
C GLY A 247 -15.85 -2.64 4.24
N ARG A 248 -17.07 -2.61 4.78
CA ARG A 248 -17.90 -3.78 5.08
C ARG A 248 -19.37 -3.41 4.96
N THR A 249 -20.21 -4.41 4.70
CA THR A 249 -21.65 -4.22 4.54
C THR A 249 -22.28 -3.60 5.79
N GLY A 250 -23.07 -2.54 5.59
CA GLY A 250 -23.75 -1.82 6.67
C GLY A 250 -22.84 -0.94 7.56
N LYS A 251 -21.56 -0.75 7.21
CA LYS A 251 -20.68 0.25 7.86
C LYS A 251 -20.72 1.57 7.10
N ALA A 252 -20.24 2.63 7.76
CA ALA A 252 -20.09 3.95 7.14
C ALA A 252 -18.86 4.00 6.21
N ALA A 253 -18.90 4.92 5.26
CA ALA A 253 -17.76 5.22 4.40
C ALA A 253 -16.53 5.69 5.17
N ASP A 254 -15.36 5.34 4.65
CA ASP A 254 -14.05 5.69 5.21
C ASP A 254 -13.07 5.89 4.05
N ALA A 255 -12.35 7.02 4.08
CA ALA A 255 -11.48 7.49 3.01
C ALA A 255 -10.38 6.50 2.60
N CYS A 256 -9.98 5.55 3.43
CA CYS A 256 -9.02 4.53 2.99
C CYS A 256 -9.64 3.48 2.05
N TYR A 257 -10.93 3.17 2.20
CA TYR A 257 -11.60 2.18 1.35
C TYR A 257 -11.89 2.69 -0.05
N SER A 258 -11.85 4.00 -0.26
CA SER A 258 -11.73 4.60 -1.58
C SER A 258 -10.61 3.96 -2.41
N PHE A 259 -9.43 3.76 -1.80
CA PHE A 259 -8.35 3.03 -2.44
C PHE A 259 -8.62 1.53 -2.45
N TRP A 260 -8.90 0.92 -1.28
CA TRP A 260 -8.99 -0.54 -1.21
C TRP A 260 -10.08 -1.11 -2.14
N CYS A 261 -11.30 -0.59 -2.09
CA CYS A 261 -12.38 -1.06 -2.95
C CYS A 261 -12.19 -0.63 -4.40
N GLY A 262 -11.75 0.61 -4.64
CA GLY A 262 -11.48 1.12 -5.98
C GLY A 262 -10.38 0.33 -6.70
N ALA A 263 -9.22 0.18 -6.09
CA ALA A 263 -8.10 -0.60 -6.65
C ALA A 263 -8.51 -2.05 -6.92
N ALA A 264 -9.32 -2.67 -6.06
CA ALA A 264 -9.89 -3.99 -6.31
C ALA A 264 -10.77 -4.03 -7.57
N LEU A 265 -11.64 -3.04 -7.77
CA LEU A 265 -12.45 -2.91 -9.00
C LEU A 265 -11.58 -2.73 -10.24
N LYS A 266 -10.52 -1.91 -10.15
CA LYS A 266 -9.55 -1.72 -11.24
C LYS A 266 -8.81 -2.99 -11.61
N ILE A 267 -8.32 -3.76 -10.63
CA ILE A 267 -7.67 -5.06 -10.85
C ILE A 267 -8.62 -6.05 -11.54
N LEU A 268 -9.92 -5.97 -11.22
CA LEU A 268 -10.93 -6.80 -11.87
C LEU A 268 -11.30 -6.29 -13.28
N GLY A 269 -10.89 -5.10 -13.70
CA GLY A 269 -11.29 -4.46 -14.96
C GLY A 269 -12.77 -4.06 -14.93
N ALA A 270 -13.20 -3.43 -13.83
CA ALA A 270 -14.55 -2.92 -13.60
C ALA A 270 -14.49 -1.50 -13.01
N ASP A 271 -13.43 -0.75 -13.33
CA ASP A 271 -13.21 0.61 -12.84
C ASP A 271 -14.17 1.64 -13.45
N ASP A 272 -14.79 1.33 -14.58
CA ASP A 272 -15.85 2.12 -15.21
C ASP A 272 -17.15 2.19 -14.37
N LEU A 273 -17.31 1.29 -13.39
CA LEU A 273 -18.49 1.25 -12.51
C LEU A 273 -18.38 2.17 -11.29
N VAL A 274 -17.23 2.82 -11.07
CA VAL A 274 -17.03 3.74 -9.94
C VAL A 274 -17.58 5.12 -10.29
N ASP A 275 -18.45 5.67 -9.45
CA ASP A 275 -18.82 7.09 -9.56
C ASP A 275 -17.64 7.96 -9.07
N ALA A 276 -16.76 8.30 -10.00
CA ALA A 276 -15.54 9.06 -9.73
C ALA A 276 -15.81 10.49 -9.22
N GLU A 277 -16.92 11.11 -9.64
CA GLU A 277 -17.25 12.47 -9.20
C GLU A 277 -17.74 12.46 -7.75
N ALA A 278 -18.69 11.58 -7.41
CA ALA A 278 -19.16 11.42 -6.04
C ALA A 278 -18.01 11.01 -5.10
N HIS A 279 -17.16 10.09 -5.56
CA HIS A 279 -15.96 9.66 -4.86
C HIS A 279 -15.00 10.82 -4.54
N ALA A 280 -14.68 11.66 -5.53
CA ALA A 280 -13.79 12.79 -5.33
C ALA A 280 -14.42 13.87 -4.41
N ARG A 281 -15.74 14.07 -4.45
CA ARG A 281 -16.46 14.95 -3.51
C ARG A 281 -16.40 14.43 -2.08
N PHE A 282 -16.54 13.12 -1.87
CA PHE A 282 -16.37 12.50 -0.56
C PHE A 282 -14.96 12.73 -0.02
N ILE A 283 -13.92 12.46 -0.80
CA ILE A 283 -12.53 12.72 -0.38
C ILE A 283 -12.31 14.22 -0.10
N ALA A 284 -12.88 15.11 -0.92
CA ALA A 284 -12.79 16.54 -0.68
C ALA A 284 -13.37 16.96 0.68
N SER A 285 -14.45 16.31 1.12
CA SER A 285 -15.09 16.56 2.42
C SER A 285 -14.28 16.02 3.61
N CYS A 286 -13.33 15.12 3.35
CA CYS A 286 -12.40 14.58 4.34
C CYS A 286 -11.11 15.41 4.46
N GLN A 287 -10.91 16.45 3.64
CA GLN A 287 -9.74 17.32 3.72
C GLN A 287 -9.74 18.12 5.03
N PHE A 288 -8.63 18.07 5.76
CA PHE A 288 -8.47 18.89 6.95
C PHE A 288 -8.01 20.31 6.57
N LYS A 289 -8.53 21.32 7.28
CA LYS A 289 -8.30 22.75 6.96
C LYS A 289 -6.82 23.19 6.97
N PHE A 290 -5.94 22.44 7.65
CA PHE A 290 -4.50 22.70 7.73
C PHE A 290 -3.65 21.67 6.97
N GLY A 291 -4.28 20.91 6.08
CA GLY A 291 -3.64 19.83 5.33
C GLY A 291 -3.78 18.46 5.99
N GLY A 292 -3.57 17.43 5.17
CA GLY A 292 -3.90 16.03 5.47
C GLY A 292 -5.36 15.69 5.12
N ILE A 293 -5.63 14.40 4.94
CA ILE A 293 -6.97 13.86 4.69
C ILE A 293 -7.28 12.89 5.82
N ALA A 294 -8.47 13.03 6.39
CA ALA A 294 -8.93 12.22 7.51
C ALA A 294 -9.75 11.02 7.04
N LYS A 295 -10.00 10.10 7.97
CA LYS A 295 -10.89 8.95 7.77
C LYS A 295 -12.28 9.34 7.25
N MET A 296 -12.84 10.37 7.86
CA MET A 296 -14.21 10.84 7.59
C MET A 296 -14.28 12.36 7.80
N PRO A 297 -15.33 13.04 7.31
CA PRO A 297 -15.48 14.47 7.49
C PRO A 297 -15.41 14.87 8.97
N ALA A 298 -14.72 15.97 9.25
CA ALA A 298 -14.52 16.52 10.60
C ALA A 298 -13.77 15.62 11.60
N SER A 299 -13.04 14.60 11.14
CA SER A 299 -12.08 13.84 11.96
C SER A 299 -10.63 14.32 11.75
N ASP A 300 -9.71 13.85 12.58
CA ASP A 300 -8.29 14.22 12.50
C ASP A 300 -7.59 13.52 11.32
N PRO A 301 -6.72 14.24 10.58
CA PRO A 301 -5.96 13.65 9.49
C PRO A 301 -4.77 12.83 9.97
N ASP A 302 -4.39 11.82 9.20
CA ASP A 302 -3.18 11.04 9.41
C ASP A 302 -2.50 10.70 8.07
N PRO A 303 -1.21 10.27 8.09
CA PRO A 303 -0.49 9.91 6.87
C PRO A 303 -1.14 8.78 6.08
N TYR A 304 -1.74 7.79 6.74
CA TYR A 304 -2.32 6.61 6.11
C TYR A 304 -3.54 6.98 5.25
N HIS A 305 -4.51 7.70 5.82
CA HIS A 305 -5.68 8.17 5.06
C HIS A 305 -5.29 9.23 4.04
N THR A 306 -4.31 10.10 4.34
CA THR A 306 -3.78 11.06 3.37
C THR A 306 -3.26 10.36 2.12
N TYR A 307 -2.38 9.38 2.29
CA TYR A 307 -1.80 8.64 1.18
C TYR A 307 -2.86 7.88 0.38
N LEU A 308 -3.68 7.06 1.06
CA LEU A 308 -4.65 6.21 0.37
C LEU A 308 -5.74 7.01 -0.33
N ALA A 309 -6.19 8.14 0.23
CA ALA A 309 -7.15 9.01 -0.46
C ALA A 309 -6.54 9.61 -1.74
N ILE A 310 -5.28 10.08 -1.69
CA ILE A 310 -4.60 10.59 -2.89
C ILE A 310 -4.39 9.47 -3.92
N ALA A 311 -3.99 8.28 -3.47
CA ALA A 311 -3.84 7.11 -4.33
C ALA A 311 -5.17 6.74 -5.02
N ALA A 312 -6.30 6.79 -4.29
CA ALA A 312 -7.62 6.58 -4.87
C ALA A 312 -7.98 7.63 -5.93
N LEU A 313 -7.61 8.90 -5.72
CA LEU A 313 -7.80 9.97 -6.72
C LEU A 313 -6.90 9.81 -7.94
N SER A 314 -5.71 9.23 -7.79
CA SER A 314 -4.87 8.81 -8.93
C SER A 314 -5.51 7.71 -9.77
N LEU A 315 -6.27 6.80 -9.15
CA LEU A 315 -7.01 5.75 -9.86
C LEU A 315 -8.28 6.28 -10.53
N TYR A 316 -8.94 7.25 -9.88
CA TYR A 316 -10.25 7.80 -10.25
C TYR A 316 -10.27 9.33 -10.19
N PRO A 317 -9.56 10.02 -11.10
CA PRO A 317 -9.61 11.48 -11.16
C PRO A 317 -11.03 11.94 -11.57
N PRO A 318 -11.59 12.99 -10.95
CA PRO A 318 -12.90 13.49 -11.32
C PRO A 318 -12.86 14.16 -12.70
N THR A 319 -13.92 14.00 -13.48
CA THR A 319 -14.15 14.85 -14.65
C THR A 319 -14.75 16.17 -14.18
N ILE A 320 -13.93 17.23 -14.14
CA ILE A 320 -14.41 18.57 -13.74
C ILE A 320 -14.72 19.34 -15.03
N PRO A 321 -15.99 19.74 -15.28
CA PRO A 321 -16.34 20.50 -16.48
C PRO A 321 -15.53 21.80 -16.54
N ASP A 322 -14.87 22.04 -17.66
CA ASP A 322 -14.19 23.30 -17.96
C ASP A 322 -15.24 24.41 -18.04
N ALA A 323 -15.00 25.52 -17.32
CA ALA A 323 -15.71 26.76 -17.55
C ALA A 323 -15.04 27.50 -18.72
N ASP A 324 -15.31 27.07 -19.97
CA ASP A 324 -15.07 27.75 -21.27
C ASP A 324 -13.78 28.57 -21.50
N SER A 325 -12.73 28.36 -20.71
CA SER A 325 -11.40 28.97 -20.83
C SER A 325 -10.44 28.22 -19.90
N GLU A 326 -9.12 28.32 -20.13
CA GLU A 326 -8.00 27.75 -19.35
C GLU A 326 -8.43 27.08 -18.02
N PRO A 327 -8.17 25.77 -17.82
CA PRO A 327 -8.73 25.02 -16.70
C PRO A 327 -8.45 25.79 -15.41
N ALA A 328 -9.53 26.22 -14.76
CA ALA A 328 -9.47 27.06 -13.57
C ALA A 328 -8.47 26.43 -12.57
N PRO A 329 -7.75 27.21 -11.74
CA PRO A 329 -6.79 26.66 -10.77
C PRO A 329 -7.34 25.55 -9.86
N THR A 330 -8.66 25.43 -9.75
CA THR A 330 -9.38 24.31 -9.14
C THR A 330 -9.21 23.01 -9.93
N VAL A 331 -9.37 22.99 -11.26
CA VAL A 331 -9.23 21.79 -12.10
C VAL A 331 -7.82 21.22 -12.02
N LYS A 332 -6.78 22.06 -12.20
CA LYS A 332 -5.36 21.66 -12.08
C LYS A 332 -5.04 21.05 -10.71
N SER A 333 -5.75 21.44 -9.65
CA SER A 333 -5.51 20.86 -8.32
C SER A 333 -5.89 19.38 -8.20
N TRP A 334 -6.72 18.87 -9.11
CA TRP A 334 -7.22 17.49 -9.16
C TRP A 334 -6.51 16.60 -10.18
N GLU A 335 -5.39 17.05 -10.74
CA GLU A 335 -4.56 16.23 -11.65
C GLU A 335 -3.58 15.36 -10.86
N PHE A 336 -3.59 14.05 -11.07
CA PHE A 336 -2.73 13.13 -10.31
C PHE A 336 -1.93 12.24 -11.26
N GLY A 337 -0.74 11.82 -10.80
CA GLY A 337 0.07 10.84 -11.53
C GLY A 337 -0.62 9.48 -11.58
N ARG A 338 -0.26 8.67 -12.58
CA ARG A 338 -0.78 7.30 -12.73
C ARG A 338 -0.26 6.40 -11.63
N LEU A 339 -1.15 5.58 -11.09
CA LEU A 339 -0.87 4.64 -10.01
C LEU A 339 -1.05 3.20 -10.50
N ASP A 340 -0.06 2.36 -10.24
CA ASP A 340 -0.18 0.92 -10.35
C ASP A 340 -0.98 0.38 -9.15
N ALA A 341 -2.14 -0.19 -9.45
CA ALA A 341 -3.04 -0.72 -8.42
C ALA A 341 -2.53 -2.02 -7.77
N LEU A 342 -1.57 -2.73 -8.36
CA LEU A 342 -1.06 -4.00 -7.83
C LEU A 342 -0.01 -3.79 -6.76
N LEU A 343 0.84 -2.76 -6.89
CA LEU A 343 1.88 -2.44 -5.90
C LEU A 343 1.56 -1.21 -5.05
N ASN A 344 0.46 -0.49 -5.34
CA ASN A 344 0.11 0.77 -4.69
C ASN A 344 1.29 1.75 -4.73
N ALA A 345 1.76 2.06 -5.93
CA ALA A 345 2.85 2.99 -6.18
C ALA A 345 2.65 3.63 -7.56
N THR A 346 3.31 4.75 -7.84
CA THR A 346 3.26 5.35 -9.18
C THR A 346 3.81 4.39 -10.23
N GLU A 347 3.31 4.47 -11.47
CA GLU A 347 3.84 3.67 -12.58
C GLU A 347 5.36 3.89 -12.78
N GLU A 348 5.85 5.11 -12.50
CA GLU A 348 7.28 5.45 -12.52
C GLU A 348 8.06 4.70 -11.44
N THR A 349 7.57 4.71 -10.19
CA THR A 349 8.17 3.94 -9.09
C THR A 349 8.17 2.44 -9.38
N VAL A 350 7.08 1.90 -9.95
CA VAL A 350 7.03 0.48 -10.34
C VAL A 350 8.02 0.16 -11.46
N ALA A 351 8.16 1.03 -12.45
CA ALA A 351 9.18 0.87 -13.49
C ALA A 351 10.60 0.89 -12.92
N TRP A 352 10.85 1.78 -11.95
CA TRP A 352 12.13 1.84 -11.24
C TRP A 352 12.43 0.53 -10.49
N ILE A 353 11.45 0.01 -9.75
CA ILE A 353 11.54 -1.27 -9.05
C ILE A 353 11.89 -2.39 -10.01
N ARG A 354 11.13 -2.54 -11.11
CA ARG A 354 11.33 -3.60 -12.11
C ARG A 354 12.69 -3.55 -12.79
N THR A 355 13.39 -2.41 -12.72
CA THR A 355 14.72 -2.23 -13.30
C THR A 355 15.83 -2.54 -12.30
N HIS A 356 15.66 -2.16 -11.03
CA HIS A 356 16.77 -2.15 -10.04
C HIS A 356 16.66 -3.22 -8.95
N VAL A 357 15.45 -3.68 -8.61
CA VAL A 357 15.25 -4.65 -7.52
C VAL A 357 15.50 -6.11 -7.95
N PRO A 358 15.14 -6.56 -9.17
CA PRO A 358 15.30 -7.96 -9.54
C PRO A 358 16.70 -8.52 -9.33
N ILE A 359 16.77 -9.83 -9.18
CA ILE A 359 18.03 -10.57 -9.18
C ILE A 359 18.62 -10.47 -10.59
N GLU A 360 19.86 -9.99 -10.69
CA GLU A 360 20.60 -10.04 -11.95
C GLU A 360 20.72 -11.51 -12.39
N SER A 361 20.23 -11.82 -13.59
CA SER A 361 20.18 -13.17 -14.18
C SER A 361 21.55 -13.69 -14.58
#